data_AF-X1I2R9-F1
#
_entry.id   AF-X1I2R9-F1
#
_cell.length_a   1.000
_cell.length_b   1.000
_cell.length_c   1.000
_cell.angle_alpha   90.00
_cell.angle_beta   90.00
_cell.angle_gamma   90.00
#
_symmetry.space_group_name_H-M   'P 1'
#
loop_
_entity.id
_entity.type
_entity.pdbx_description
1 polymer ?
#
loop_
_entity_poly.entity_id
_entity_poly.type
_entity_poly.pdbx_seq_one_letter_code
_entity_poly.pdbx_strand_id
1 'polypeptide(L)'
;KYPDEREYAAKSQLYIGLCYEKLGLKEAKQAQKAFQKVIDNYPGQVEAVKVAKEKLSFILKAQAGLDKGDRQFRMRKLWGSVDVAAQNLCAISPDGRYIAFIDRHGGDIAVFDLDTKKRTRFTDNFSIFGDVEKLSATERMSLIKKMKYASGSIWAPDGQKIAYGWSSLGFPGEGGCDLCIIPLTKPKPSVLLHSEEFPFLYPLDWTSDGNHILAAFLKRDMTGQFALVKVADGSIRMLKQLERPLNPLDNALLLPDEKHIVYDFSQENHRKDTAFPWLTFNFDPAAVSFA
;
A
#
# COMPACT_ATOMS: atom_id res chain seq x y z
N LYS A 1 46.90 -15.56 -27.84
CA LYS A 1 46.09 -14.64 -26.99
C LYS A 1 44.65 -14.75 -27.47
N TYR A 2 43.72 -15.01 -26.56
CA TYR A 2 42.30 -15.06 -26.91
C TYR A 2 41.77 -13.62 -27.07
N PRO A 3 41.01 -13.31 -28.13
CA PRO A 3 40.22 -12.08 -28.14
C PRO A 3 39.28 -12.10 -26.94
N ASP A 4 39.15 -10.97 -26.25
CA ASP A 4 38.23 -10.75 -25.12
C ASP A 4 38.61 -11.35 -23.74
N GLU A 5 39.83 -11.88 -23.59
CA GLU A 5 40.35 -12.38 -22.30
C GLU A 5 40.18 -11.37 -21.15
N ARG A 6 40.38 -10.08 -21.45
CA ARG A 6 40.29 -8.99 -20.48
C ARG A 6 38.85 -8.66 -20.08
N GLU A 7 37.90 -8.84 -20.98
CA GLU A 7 36.47 -8.64 -20.69
C GLU A 7 35.95 -9.77 -19.80
N TYR A 8 36.27 -11.03 -20.13
CA TYR A 8 35.90 -12.18 -19.31
C TYR A 8 36.51 -12.12 -17.92
N ALA A 9 37.77 -11.69 -17.81
CA ALA A 9 38.44 -11.53 -16.53
C ALA A 9 37.78 -10.44 -15.67
N ALA A 10 37.38 -9.31 -16.27
CA ALA A 10 36.65 -8.25 -15.56
C ALA A 10 35.27 -8.70 -15.08
N LYS A 11 34.50 -9.38 -15.94
CA LYS A 11 33.18 -9.94 -15.57
C LYS A 11 33.31 -10.98 -14.45
N SER A 12 34.29 -11.87 -14.53
CA SER A 12 34.55 -12.88 -13.49
C SER A 12 34.89 -12.23 -12.15
N GLN A 13 35.76 -11.21 -12.17
CA GLN A 13 36.13 -10.46 -10.97
C GLN A 13 34.93 -9.69 -10.38
N LEU A 14 34.04 -9.17 -11.22
CA LEU A 14 32.78 -8.55 -10.81
C LEU A 14 31.85 -9.57 -10.14
N TYR A 15 31.68 -10.76 -10.72
CA TYR A 15 30.84 -11.81 -10.15
C TYR A 15 31.34 -12.29 -8.79
N ILE A 16 32.67 -12.37 -8.58
CA ILE A 16 33.24 -12.65 -7.26
C ILE A 16 32.77 -11.60 -6.23
N GLY A 17 32.78 -10.32 -6.60
CA GLY A 17 32.26 -9.25 -5.75
C GLY A 17 30.78 -9.39 -5.43
N LEU A 18 29.96 -9.73 -6.44
CA LEU A 18 28.52 -9.97 -6.27
C LEU A 18 28.24 -11.20 -5.38
N CYS A 19 29.05 -12.25 -5.47
CA CYS A 19 28.93 -13.42 -4.59
C CYS A 19 29.21 -13.04 -3.13
N TYR A 20 30.30 -12.32 -2.86
CA TYR A 20 30.60 -11.86 -1.50
C TYR A 20 29.54 -10.87 -0.97
N GLU A 21 28.99 -10.01 -1.81
CA GLU A 21 27.88 -9.11 -1.44
C GLU A 21 26.67 -9.93 -0.94
N LYS A 22 26.31 -11.02 -1.64
CA LYS A 22 25.19 -11.91 -1.25
C LYS A 22 25.43 -12.66 0.05
N LEU A 23 26.67 -12.85 0.49
CA LEU A 23 27.01 -13.47 1.78
C LEU A 23 26.84 -12.50 2.96
N GLY A 24 26.50 -11.23 2.70
CA GLY A 24 26.11 -10.26 3.70
C GLY A 24 27.28 -9.72 4.53
N LEU A 25 26.99 -9.26 5.75
CA LEU A 25 27.91 -8.42 6.54
C LEU A 25 29.26 -9.06 6.85
N LYS A 26 29.31 -10.40 6.98
CA LYS A 26 30.55 -11.12 7.32
C LYS A 26 31.61 -10.99 6.22
N GLU A 27 31.17 -10.90 4.96
CA GLU A 27 32.05 -10.86 3.78
C GLU A 27 32.07 -9.48 3.09
N ALA A 28 31.51 -8.44 3.73
CA ALA A 28 31.43 -7.10 3.14
C ALA A 28 32.80 -6.52 2.78
N LYS A 29 33.85 -6.79 3.57
CA LYS A 29 35.23 -6.35 3.25
C LYS A 29 35.78 -7.07 2.01
N GLN A 30 35.42 -8.32 1.81
CA GLN A 30 35.82 -9.15 0.68
C GLN A 30 35.10 -8.67 -0.60
N ALA A 31 33.82 -8.35 -0.49
CA ALA A 31 33.04 -7.73 -1.57
C ALA A 31 33.67 -6.39 -2.01
N GLN A 32 34.01 -5.51 -1.05
CA GLN A 32 34.68 -4.25 -1.35
C GLN A 32 36.00 -4.45 -2.10
N LYS A 33 36.87 -5.33 -1.60
CA LYS A 33 38.15 -5.66 -2.24
C LYS A 33 37.94 -6.19 -3.66
N ALA A 34 36.93 -7.03 -3.87
CA ALA A 34 36.63 -7.59 -5.18
C ALA A 34 36.13 -6.54 -6.17
N PHE A 35 35.23 -5.64 -5.77
CA PHE A 35 34.78 -4.52 -6.62
C PHE A 35 35.90 -3.52 -6.90
N GLN A 36 36.73 -3.20 -5.91
CA GLN A 36 37.88 -2.32 -6.10
C GLN A 36 38.86 -2.91 -7.12
N LYS A 37 39.11 -4.22 -7.09
CA LYS A 37 39.92 -4.91 -8.11
C LYS A 37 39.36 -4.78 -9.52
N VAL A 38 38.04 -4.74 -9.70
CA VAL A 38 37.44 -4.50 -11.03
C VAL A 38 37.82 -3.11 -11.54
N ILE A 39 37.72 -2.11 -10.66
CA ILE A 39 38.00 -0.70 -10.97
C ILE A 39 39.50 -0.51 -11.29
N ASP A 40 40.37 -1.10 -10.48
CA ASP A 40 41.82 -0.88 -10.57
C ASP A 40 42.44 -1.63 -11.75
N ASN A 41 42.08 -2.91 -11.94
CA ASN A 41 42.75 -3.78 -12.91
C ASN A 41 42.12 -3.75 -14.31
N TYR A 42 40.85 -3.34 -14.40
CA TYR A 42 40.07 -3.34 -15.64
C TYR A 42 39.40 -1.98 -15.94
N PRO A 43 40.12 -0.84 -15.87
CA PRO A 43 39.52 0.48 -16.02
C PRO A 43 38.85 0.73 -17.38
N GLY A 44 39.27 0.01 -18.42
CA GLY A 44 38.68 0.10 -19.77
C GLY A 44 37.40 -0.72 -19.97
N GLN A 45 36.98 -1.52 -18.99
CA GLN A 45 35.75 -2.34 -19.06
C GLN A 45 34.59 -1.55 -18.45
N VAL A 46 34.06 -0.61 -19.23
CA VAL A 46 33.19 0.48 -18.78
C VAL A 46 31.99 -0.01 -17.99
N GLU A 47 31.28 -1.03 -18.47
CA GLU A 47 30.08 -1.59 -17.84
C GLU A 47 30.42 -2.24 -16.51
N ALA A 48 31.47 -3.07 -16.47
CA ALA A 48 31.89 -3.76 -15.26
C ALA A 48 32.38 -2.77 -14.17
N VAL A 49 33.12 -1.74 -14.58
CA VAL A 49 33.61 -0.68 -13.70
C VAL A 49 32.45 0.17 -13.17
N LYS A 50 31.45 0.48 -14.01
CA LYS A 50 30.25 1.21 -13.58
C LYS A 50 29.51 0.44 -12.47
N VAL A 51 29.21 -0.84 -12.70
CA VAL A 51 28.53 -1.69 -11.72
C VAL A 51 29.37 -1.82 -10.44
N ALA A 52 30.68 -2.05 -10.57
CA ALA A 52 31.57 -2.15 -9.41
C ALA A 52 31.60 -0.87 -8.56
N LYS A 53 31.63 0.31 -9.18
CA LYS A 53 31.57 1.61 -8.48
C LYS A 53 30.25 1.80 -7.75
N GLU A 54 29.13 1.51 -8.42
CA GLU A 54 27.80 1.59 -7.82
C GLU A 54 27.72 0.68 -6.58
N LYS A 55 28.06 -0.60 -6.73
CA LYS A 55 28.07 -1.58 -5.65
C LYS A 55 28.99 -1.19 -4.49
N LEU A 56 30.21 -0.76 -4.79
CA LEU A 56 31.17 -0.31 -3.78
C LEU A 56 30.61 0.88 -2.98
N SER A 57 29.95 1.84 -3.66
CA SER A 57 29.34 3.00 -3.01
C SER A 57 28.20 2.60 -2.05
N PHE A 58 27.39 1.61 -2.41
CA PHE A 58 26.32 1.10 -1.54
C PHE A 58 26.88 0.42 -0.28
N ILE A 59 27.91 -0.42 -0.43
CA ILE A 59 28.50 -1.13 0.71
C ILE A 59 29.18 -0.14 1.67
N LEU A 60 29.88 0.88 1.15
CA LEU A 60 30.49 1.93 1.97
C LEU A 60 29.45 2.78 2.72
N LYS A 61 28.35 3.16 2.05
CA LYS A 61 27.23 3.87 2.71
C LYS A 61 26.57 3.02 3.79
N ALA A 62 26.36 1.73 3.51
CA ALA A 62 25.81 0.78 4.48
C ALA A 62 26.74 0.68 5.70
N GLN A 63 28.04 0.45 5.51
CA GLN A 63 29.01 0.38 6.61
C GLN A 63 29.11 1.67 7.42
N ALA A 64 29.12 2.84 6.76
CA ALA A 64 29.10 4.13 7.45
C ALA A 64 27.81 4.32 8.30
N GLY A 65 26.69 3.72 7.89
CA GLY A 65 25.46 3.64 8.70
C GLY A 65 25.57 2.68 9.89
N LEU A 66 26.35 1.60 9.76
CA LEU A 66 26.59 0.61 10.82
C LEU A 66 27.58 1.12 11.88
N ASP A 67 28.61 1.86 11.48
CA ASP A 67 29.66 2.39 12.36
C ASP A 67 29.17 3.58 13.21
N LYS A 68 28.07 4.24 12.81
CA LYS A 68 27.43 5.32 13.56
C LYS A 68 26.71 4.86 14.84
N GLY A 69 26.83 3.59 15.25
CA GLY A 69 26.41 3.09 16.56
C GLY A 69 24.89 3.09 16.84
N ASP A 70 24.09 3.78 16.04
CA ASP A 70 22.66 3.99 16.24
C ASP A 70 21.81 2.85 15.66
N ARG A 71 22.10 1.62 16.07
CA ARG A 71 21.19 0.47 15.84
C ARG A 71 20.21 0.25 16.98
N GLN A 72 19.86 1.30 17.73
CA GLN A 72 18.72 1.20 18.63
C GLN A 72 17.45 1.41 17.81
N PHE A 73 16.47 0.52 18.00
CA PHE A 73 15.12 0.74 17.49
C PHE A 73 14.64 2.11 17.98
N ARG A 74 14.46 3.05 17.06
CA ARG A 74 13.98 4.40 17.36
C ARG A 74 12.57 4.53 16.85
N MET A 75 11.63 4.58 17.78
CA MET A 75 10.26 4.96 17.49
C MET A 75 10.15 6.47 17.51
N ARG A 76 9.72 7.07 16.39
CA ARG A 76 9.46 8.50 16.28
C ARG A 76 8.00 8.71 15.92
N LYS A 77 7.27 9.45 16.75
CA LYS A 77 5.91 9.88 16.44
C LYS A 77 5.96 10.86 15.25
N LEU A 78 5.48 10.43 14.09
CA LEU A 78 5.47 11.24 12.87
C LEU A 78 4.24 12.14 12.77
N TRP A 79 3.13 11.67 13.36
CA TRP A 79 1.85 12.35 13.36
C TRP A 79 1.03 11.91 14.58
N GLY A 80 0.10 12.75 15.03
CA GLY A 80 -0.55 12.60 16.33
C GLY A 80 -1.88 13.31 16.44
N SER A 81 -2.70 13.30 15.38
CA SER A 81 -4.03 13.89 15.43
C SER A 81 -5.10 12.86 15.76
N VAL A 82 -6.10 13.28 16.54
CA VAL A 82 -7.33 12.57 16.90
C VAL A 82 -8.34 12.58 15.73
N ASP A 83 -8.08 13.37 14.68
CA ASP A 83 -9.00 13.59 13.55
C ASP A 83 -8.95 12.49 12.47
N VAL A 84 -8.15 11.44 12.69
CA VAL A 84 -8.01 10.33 11.76
C VAL A 84 -8.98 9.21 12.15
N ALA A 85 -9.85 8.82 11.23
CA ALA A 85 -10.76 7.69 11.42
C ALA A 85 -9.94 6.39 11.42
N ALA A 86 -9.77 5.74 12.57
CA ALA A 86 -9.26 4.36 12.74
C ALA A 86 -7.95 3.96 12.01
N GLN A 87 -7.40 2.80 12.36
CA GLN A 87 -6.09 2.32 11.90
C GLN A 87 -6.11 1.77 10.46
N ASN A 88 -7.30 1.57 9.86
CA ASN A 88 -7.48 0.92 8.55
C ASN A 88 -7.85 1.90 7.42
N LEU A 89 -7.80 3.19 7.69
CA LEU A 89 -8.17 4.24 6.72
C LEU A 89 -6.97 5.13 6.39
N CYS A 90 -5.75 4.64 6.68
CA CYS A 90 -4.50 5.33 6.42
C CYS A 90 -3.55 4.42 5.65
N ALA A 91 -2.91 4.97 4.60
CA ALA A 91 -1.83 4.29 3.89
C ALA A 91 -0.62 5.20 3.71
N ILE A 92 0.56 4.65 3.96
CA ILE A 92 1.84 5.33 3.72
C ILE A 92 2.22 5.12 2.25
N SER A 93 2.70 6.17 1.58
CA SER A 93 3.17 6.08 0.21
C SER A 93 4.41 5.18 0.09
N PRO A 94 4.68 4.57 -1.08
CA PRO A 94 5.84 3.69 -1.28
C PRO A 94 7.19 4.35 -0.96
N ASP A 95 7.30 5.67 -1.17
CA ASP A 95 8.50 6.46 -0.84
C ASP A 95 8.57 6.88 0.65
N GLY A 96 7.55 6.57 1.44
CA GLY A 96 7.45 6.90 2.86
C GLY A 96 7.19 8.38 3.17
N ARG A 97 6.96 9.22 2.16
CA ARG A 97 6.80 10.67 2.34
C ARG A 97 5.37 11.10 2.69
N TYR A 98 4.37 10.43 2.17
CA TYR A 98 2.97 10.83 2.26
C TYR A 98 2.15 9.82 3.07
N ILE A 99 1.15 10.33 3.77
CA ILE A 99 0.10 9.50 4.37
C ILE A 99 -1.21 9.89 3.72
N ALA A 100 -1.82 8.97 2.98
CA ALA A 100 -3.21 9.08 2.56
C ALA A 100 -4.09 8.68 3.76
N PHE A 101 -5.14 9.45 4.03
CA PHE A 101 -6.04 9.18 5.14
C PHE A 101 -7.46 9.70 4.88
N ILE A 102 -8.41 9.22 5.66
CA ILE A 102 -9.80 9.70 5.64
C ILE A 102 -10.00 10.79 6.68
N ASP A 103 -10.37 11.97 6.20
CA ASP A 103 -10.72 13.13 7.01
C ASP A 103 -12.06 12.90 7.73
N ARG A 104 -12.03 12.78 9.06
CA ARG A 104 -13.24 12.57 9.87
C ARG A 104 -14.28 13.66 9.64
N HIS A 105 -13.91 14.89 9.27
CA HIS A 105 -14.88 15.98 9.20
C HIS A 105 -15.79 15.94 7.97
N GLY A 106 -15.37 15.30 6.87
CA GLY A 106 -16.14 15.22 5.62
C GLY A 106 -16.21 13.82 5.00
N GLY A 107 -15.53 12.82 5.57
CA GLY A 107 -15.42 11.49 4.97
C GLY A 107 -14.55 11.47 3.71
N ASP A 108 -13.67 12.47 3.56
CA ASP A 108 -12.87 12.71 2.37
C ASP A 108 -11.53 12.03 2.39
N ILE A 109 -10.99 11.75 1.21
CA ILE A 109 -9.58 11.42 1.07
C ILE A 109 -8.75 12.70 1.19
N ALA A 110 -7.76 12.64 2.06
CA ALA A 110 -6.75 13.67 2.25
C ALA A 110 -5.35 13.05 2.28
N VAL A 111 -4.34 13.89 2.03
CA VAL A 111 -2.93 13.51 2.07
C VAL A 111 -2.19 14.42 3.05
N PHE A 112 -1.37 13.82 3.89
CA PHE A 112 -0.43 14.50 4.76
C PHE A 112 1.00 14.29 4.25
N ASP A 113 1.69 15.38 3.92
CA ASP A 113 3.10 15.38 3.54
C ASP A 113 3.96 15.42 4.81
N LEU A 114 4.74 14.36 5.05
CA LEU A 114 5.56 14.22 6.24
C LEU A 114 6.77 15.15 6.25
N ASP A 115 7.23 15.63 5.10
CA ASP A 115 8.36 16.56 5.01
C ASP A 115 7.92 17.97 5.33
N THR A 116 6.85 18.43 4.66
CA THR A 116 6.35 19.81 4.80
C THR A 116 5.37 19.98 5.95
N LYS A 117 4.90 18.88 6.55
CA LYS A 117 3.80 18.84 7.54
C LYS A 117 2.51 19.47 7.03
N LYS A 118 2.33 19.50 5.72
CA LYS A 118 1.15 20.08 5.07
C LYS A 118 0.09 19.02 4.85
N ARG A 119 -1.15 19.37 5.17
CA ARG A 119 -2.34 18.59 4.85
C ARG A 119 -3.01 19.16 3.59
N THR A 120 -3.40 18.28 2.69
CA THR A 120 -4.16 18.64 1.48
C THR A 120 -5.36 17.71 1.36
N ARG A 121 -6.56 18.28 1.30
CA ARG A 121 -7.81 17.55 1.08
C ARG A 121 -8.03 17.38 -0.43
N PHE A 122 -8.33 16.16 -0.87
CA PHE A 122 -8.39 15.80 -2.28
C PHE A 122 -9.81 15.62 -2.82
N THR A 123 -10.76 15.31 -1.93
CA THR A 123 -12.20 15.33 -2.23
C THR A 123 -12.89 16.37 -1.38
N ASP A 124 -13.96 16.98 -1.89
CA ASP A 124 -14.76 17.95 -1.15
C ASP A 124 -16.18 17.43 -0.97
N ASN A 125 -16.33 16.40 -0.12
CA ASN A 125 -17.62 15.91 0.30
C ASN A 125 -18.07 16.65 1.57
N PHE A 126 -19.33 17.06 1.56
CA PHE A 126 -19.89 18.00 2.53
C PHE A 126 -19.57 17.64 4.00
N SER A 127 -19.12 18.64 4.77
CA SER A 127 -18.73 18.50 6.18
C SER A 127 -19.93 18.11 7.06
N ILE A 128 -19.80 16.98 7.76
CA ILE A 128 -20.87 16.43 8.62
C ILE A 128 -20.98 17.10 9.99
N PHE A 129 -19.99 17.91 10.37
CA PHE A 129 -19.95 18.50 11.72
C PHE A 129 -20.17 20.01 11.75
N GLY A 130 -20.17 20.69 10.60
CA GLY A 130 -20.34 22.16 10.55
C GLY A 130 -21.75 22.64 10.27
N ASP A 131 -22.44 21.98 9.32
CA ASP A 131 -23.66 22.56 8.72
C ASP A 131 -24.95 21.83 9.12
N VAL A 132 -24.84 20.66 9.75
CA VAL A 132 -25.97 19.76 10.05
C VAL A 132 -26.85 20.26 11.20
N GLU A 133 -26.30 21.06 12.11
CA GLU A 133 -27.05 21.63 13.25
C GLU A 133 -28.06 22.70 12.81
N LYS A 134 -27.80 23.39 11.68
CA LYS A 134 -28.66 24.47 11.15
C LYS A 134 -29.76 23.96 10.22
N LEU A 135 -29.75 22.68 9.89
CA LEU A 135 -30.66 22.07 8.93
C LEU A 135 -31.89 21.48 9.61
N SER A 136 -33.05 21.56 8.94
CA SER A 136 -34.25 20.85 9.36
C SER A 136 -34.07 19.33 9.29
N ALA A 137 -34.92 18.56 9.98
CA ALA A 137 -34.87 17.11 9.93
C ALA A 137 -34.99 16.55 8.49
N THR A 138 -35.81 17.17 7.65
CA THR A 138 -36.01 16.76 6.25
C THR A 138 -34.77 17.03 5.39
N GLU A 139 -34.13 18.18 5.56
CA GLU A 139 -32.89 18.52 4.86
C GLU A 139 -31.75 17.59 5.30
N ARG A 140 -31.64 17.31 6.60
CA ARG A 140 -30.69 16.32 7.13
C ARG A 140 -30.91 14.94 6.50
N MET A 141 -32.15 14.46 6.44
CA MET A 141 -32.46 13.16 5.83
C MET A 141 -32.17 13.11 4.32
N SER A 142 -32.47 14.19 3.59
CA SER A 142 -32.13 14.28 2.16
C SER A 142 -30.62 14.34 1.93
N LEU A 143 -29.86 14.91 2.86
CA LEU A 143 -28.40 14.97 2.78
C LEU A 143 -27.78 13.62 3.10
N ILE A 144 -28.20 12.96 4.18
CA ILE A 144 -27.71 11.63 4.56
C ILE A 144 -27.88 10.63 3.42
N LYS A 145 -29.00 10.69 2.67
CA LYS A 145 -29.22 9.86 1.48
C LYS A 145 -28.21 10.08 0.35
N LYS A 146 -27.63 11.27 0.24
CA LYS A 146 -26.63 11.63 -0.78
C LYS A 146 -25.20 11.48 -0.29
N MET A 147 -25.01 11.20 1.00
CA MET A 147 -23.69 11.13 1.60
C MET A 147 -22.96 9.87 1.15
N LYS A 148 -21.73 10.09 0.72
CA LYS A 148 -20.73 9.04 0.50
C LYS A 148 -19.55 9.25 1.44
N TYR A 149 -18.86 8.18 1.79
CA TYR A 149 -17.65 8.24 2.60
C TYR A 149 -16.58 7.37 1.95
N ALA A 150 -15.34 7.82 2.05
CA ALA A 150 -14.22 6.98 1.68
C ALA A 150 -14.10 5.80 2.64
N SER A 151 -13.79 4.62 2.09
CA SER A 151 -13.55 3.40 2.84
C SER A 151 -12.32 2.68 2.30
N GLY A 152 -11.29 2.55 3.14
CA GLY A 152 -9.98 2.03 2.74
C GLY A 152 -9.25 2.94 1.74
N SER A 153 -7.93 2.99 1.82
CA SER A 153 -7.12 3.69 0.82
C SER A 153 -5.80 2.96 0.64
N ILE A 154 -5.33 2.82 -0.59
CA ILE A 154 -4.05 2.20 -0.91
C ILE A 154 -3.32 2.99 -1.99
N TRP A 155 -2.00 3.09 -1.87
CA TRP A 155 -1.17 3.75 -2.87
C TRP A 155 -0.85 2.82 -4.03
N ALA A 156 -0.89 3.35 -5.25
CA ALA A 156 -0.29 2.68 -6.39
C ALA A 156 1.23 2.49 -6.16
N PRO A 157 1.86 1.45 -6.75
CA PRO A 157 3.28 1.15 -6.52
C PRO A 157 4.21 2.29 -6.92
N ASP A 158 3.80 3.12 -7.88
CA ASP A 158 4.53 4.30 -8.35
C ASP A 158 4.42 5.52 -7.42
N GLY A 159 3.56 5.45 -6.39
CA GLY A 159 3.28 6.55 -5.46
C GLY A 159 2.55 7.75 -6.07
N GLN A 160 2.05 7.65 -7.30
CA GLN A 160 1.43 8.79 -8.00
C GLN A 160 -0.10 8.83 -7.89
N LYS A 161 -0.72 7.73 -7.47
CA LYS A 161 -2.17 7.57 -7.39
C LYS A 161 -2.57 6.86 -6.11
N ILE A 162 -3.79 7.12 -5.66
CA ILE A 162 -4.43 6.46 -4.53
C ILE A 162 -5.72 5.82 -5.02
N ALA A 163 -5.93 4.55 -4.73
CA ALA A 163 -7.24 3.90 -4.87
C ALA A 163 -7.96 3.92 -3.53
N TYR A 164 -9.28 4.12 -3.55
CA TYR A 164 -10.12 4.15 -2.36
C TYR A 164 -11.55 3.69 -2.71
N GLY A 165 -12.22 3.05 -1.75
CA GLY A 165 -13.65 2.78 -1.85
C GLY A 165 -14.46 4.03 -1.53
N TRP A 166 -15.61 4.21 -2.17
CA TRP A 166 -16.48 5.37 -2.00
C TRP A 166 -17.93 4.91 -1.86
N SER A 167 -18.36 4.79 -0.61
CA SER A 167 -19.59 4.09 -0.24
C SER A 167 -20.67 5.06 0.18
N SER A 168 -21.91 4.83 -0.22
CA SER A 168 -23.05 5.62 0.28
C SER A 168 -23.41 5.23 1.72
N LEU A 169 -23.85 6.18 2.55
CA LEU A 169 -24.35 5.89 3.89
C LEU A 169 -25.68 5.13 3.76
N GLY A 170 -25.61 3.82 3.96
CA GLY A 170 -26.64 2.88 3.57
C GLY A 170 -27.92 3.00 4.40
N PHE A 171 -28.97 3.55 3.79
CA PHE A 171 -30.32 3.09 4.10
C PHE A 171 -30.52 1.69 3.49
N PRO A 172 -31.36 0.82 4.07
CA PRO A 172 -31.69 -0.46 3.45
C PRO A 172 -32.33 -0.24 2.06
N GLY A 173 -31.82 -0.90 1.03
CA GLY A 173 -32.35 -0.83 -0.34
C GLY A 173 -31.82 0.31 -1.23
N GLU A 174 -31.07 1.26 -0.68
CA GLU A 174 -30.36 2.30 -1.43
C GLU A 174 -28.87 2.17 -1.09
N GLY A 175 -28.03 1.74 -2.03
CA GLY A 175 -26.61 1.56 -1.74
C GLY A 175 -25.84 0.95 -2.89
N GLY A 176 -24.92 1.74 -3.43
CA GLY A 176 -23.83 1.28 -4.27
C GLY A 176 -22.51 1.81 -3.74
N CYS A 177 -21.43 1.15 -4.14
CA CYS A 177 -20.07 1.54 -3.82
C CYS A 177 -19.30 1.80 -5.11
N ASP A 178 -18.46 2.83 -5.10
CA ASP A 178 -17.53 3.10 -6.19
C ASP A 178 -16.12 2.71 -5.76
N LEU A 179 -15.36 2.07 -6.65
CA LEU A 179 -13.90 2.07 -6.57
C LEU A 179 -13.40 3.30 -7.31
N CYS A 180 -12.69 4.18 -6.61
CA CYS A 180 -12.18 5.41 -7.17
C CYS A 180 -10.65 5.44 -7.19
N ILE A 181 -10.08 6.16 -8.15
CA ILE A 181 -8.67 6.49 -8.22
C ILE A 181 -8.50 8.01 -8.24
N ILE A 182 -7.54 8.52 -7.48
CA ILE A 182 -7.16 9.94 -7.47
C ILE A 182 -5.65 10.14 -7.65
N PRO A 183 -5.21 11.02 -8.58
CA PRO A 183 -3.79 11.39 -8.71
C PRO A 183 -3.30 12.30 -7.59
N LEU A 184 -2.02 12.19 -7.23
CA LEU A 184 -1.36 13.00 -6.19
C LEU A 184 -1.16 14.47 -6.60
N THR A 185 -0.66 14.74 -7.81
CA THR A 185 -0.19 16.08 -8.23
C THR A 185 -1.28 16.96 -8.83
N LYS A 186 -2.37 16.35 -9.32
CA LYS A 186 -3.57 17.03 -9.83
C LYS A 186 -4.79 16.23 -9.40
N PRO A 187 -5.21 16.36 -8.12
CA PRO A 187 -6.28 15.56 -7.56
C PRO A 187 -7.59 15.80 -8.31
N LYS A 188 -7.95 14.81 -9.12
CA LYS A 188 -9.24 14.72 -9.79
C LYS A 188 -9.72 13.28 -9.60
N PRO A 189 -10.74 13.05 -8.75
CA PRO A 189 -11.34 11.74 -8.58
C PRO A 189 -11.80 11.17 -9.92
N SER A 190 -11.57 9.89 -10.12
CA SER A 190 -12.11 9.12 -11.24
C SER A 190 -12.75 7.85 -10.68
N VAL A 191 -13.99 7.58 -11.07
CA VAL A 191 -14.66 6.33 -10.75
C VAL A 191 -14.15 5.27 -11.71
N LEU A 192 -13.46 4.26 -11.17
CA LEU A 192 -12.97 3.11 -11.93
C LEU A 192 -14.08 2.08 -12.11
N LEU A 193 -14.86 1.84 -11.07
CA LEU A 193 -15.93 0.86 -11.07
C LEU A 193 -17.07 1.34 -10.17
N HIS A 194 -18.31 1.18 -10.63
CA HIS A 194 -19.52 1.35 -9.84
C HIS A 194 -20.18 -0.01 -9.62
N SER A 195 -20.58 -0.31 -8.39
CA SER A 195 -21.28 -1.55 -8.04
C SER A 195 -22.54 -1.25 -7.23
N GLU A 196 -23.69 -1.68 -7.74
CA GLU A 196 -24.95 -1.70 -6.99
C GLU A 196 -25.16 -3.01 -6.23
N GLU A 197 -24.55 -4.11 -6.69
CA GLU A 197 -24.68 -5.44 -6.08
C GLU A 197 -23.93 -5.54 -4.75
N PHE A 198 -22.75 -4.92 -4.69
CA PHE A 198 -21.86 -4.96 -3.54
C PHE A 198 -21.85 -3.59 -2.86
N PRO A 199 -22.61 -3.40 -1.77
CA PRO A 199 -22.68 -2.13 -1.07
C PRO A 199 -21.36 -1.76 -0.37
N PHE A 200 -20.42 -2.71 -0.25
CA PHE A 200 -19.09 -2.47 0.28
C PHE A 200 -18.03 -2.97 -0.69
N LEU A 201 -17.11 -2.08 -1.04
CA LEU A 201 -15.93 -2.38 -1.84
C LEU A 201 -14.71 -1.79 -1.13
N TYR A 202 -13.73 -2.64 -0.85
CA TYR A 202 -12.48 -2.25 -0.20
C TYR A 202 -11.31 -2.56 -1.13
N PRO A 203 -10.53 -1.56 -1.56
CA PRO A 203 -9.26 -1.83 -2.22
C PRO A 203 -8.25 -2.29 -1.19
N LEU A 204 -7.55 -3.38 -1.50
CA LEU A 204 -6.66 -4.10 -0.57
C LEU A 204 -5.20 -4.00 -0.99
N ASP A 205 -4.93 -4.14 -2.29
CA ASP A 205 -3.56 -4.05 -2.82
C ASP A 205 -3.53 -3.70 -4.31
N TRP A 206 -2.35 -3.34 -4.82
CA TRP A 206 -2.08 -3.18 -6.26
C TRP A 206 -1.14 -4.27 -6.74
N THR A 207 -1.33 -4.70 -7.99
CA THR A 207 -0.26 -5.46 -8.68
C THR A 207 0.96 -4.56 -8.85
N SER A 208 2.18 -5.13 -8.82
CA SER A 208 3.44 -4.37 -8.93
C SER A 208 3.55 -3.55 -10.23
N ASP A 209 2.88 -3.97 -11.30
CA ASP A 209 2.80 -3.25 -12.57
C ASP A 209 1.81 -2.07 -12.56
N GLY A 210 1.02 -1.93 -11.50
CA GLY A 210 0.01 -0.88 -11.34
C GLY A 210 -1.22 -1.02 -12.25
N ASN A 211 -1.40 -2.16 -12.92
CA ASN A 211 -2.49 -2.36 -13.88
C ASN A 211 -3.75 -2.95 -13.25
N HIS A 212 -3.66 -3.57 -12.08
CA HIS A 212 -4.80 -4.14 -11.37
C HIS A 212 -4.81 -3.76 -9.89
N ILE A 213 -6.01 -3.72 -9.33
CA ILE A 213 -6.26 -3.51 -7.91
C ILE A 213 -6.94 -4.78 -7.38
N LEU A 214 -6.35 -5.40 -6.36
CA LEU A 214 -7.05 -6.40 -5.56
C LEU A 214 -8.08 -5.70 -4.68
N ALA A 215 -9.33 -6.14 -4.75
CA ALA A 215 -10.41 -5.61 -3.94
C ALA A 215 -11.29 -6.72 -3.34
N ALA A 216 -11.83 -6.45 -2.15
CA ALA A 216 -12.94 -7.21 -1.58
C ALA A 216 -14.27 -6.60 -2.01
N PHE A 217 -15.17 -7.46 -2.49
CA PHE A 217 -16.54 -7.14 -2.85
C PHE A 217 -17.46 -7.83 -1.85
N LEU A 218 -18.09 -7.05 -0.97
CA LEU A 218 -18.87 -7.60 0.15
C LEU A 218 -20.33 -7.17 0.10
N LYS A 219 -21.20 -8.10 0.46
CA LYS A 219 -22.64 -7.92 0.65
C LYS A 219 -22.92 -7.37 2.06
N ARG A 220 -24.18 -7.03 2.34
CA ARG A 220 -24.58 -6.47 3.65
C ARG A 220 -24.37 -7.44 4.82
N ASP A 221 -24.41 -8.74 4.57
CA ASP A 221 -24.09 -9.79 5.54
C ASP A 221 -22.58 -10.06 5.67
N MET A 222 -21.75 -9.21 5.05
CA MET A 222 -20.30 -9.31 5.00
C MET A 222 -19.74 -10.53 4.26
N THR A 223 -20.61 -11.35 3.64
CA THR A 223 -20.17 -12.38 2.69
C THR A 223 -19.71 -11.73 1.40
N GLY A 224 -18.76 -12.34 0.70
CA GLY A 224 -18.21 -11.69 -0.48
C GLY A 224 -17.11 -12.47 -1.16
N GLN A 225 -16.33 -11.76 -1.96
CA GLN A 225 -15.30 -12.33 -2.79
C GLN A 225 -14.13 -11.37 -3.00
N PHE A 226 -12.96 -11.93 -3.24
CA PHE A 226 -11.81 -11.19 -3.76
C PHE A 226 -11.81 -11.21 -5.29
N ALA A 227 -11.48 -10.06 -5.88
CA ALA A 227 -11.33 -9.92 -7.31
C ALA A 227 -10.26 -8.89 -7.67
N LEU A 228 -9.71 -9.02 -8.87
CA LEU A 228 -8.85 -8.01 -9.49
C LEU A 228 -9.70 -7.10 -10.35
N VAL A 229 -9.54 -5.78 -10.16
CA VAL A 229 -10.12 -4.75 -11.02
C VAL A 229 -9.02 -4.16 -11.88
N LYS A 230 -9.19 -4.20 -13.21
CA LYS A 230 -8.23 -3.65 -14.15
C LYS A 230 -8.36 -2.13 -14.22
N VAL A 231 -7.25 -1.42 -14.06
CA VAL A 231 -7.20 0.05 -13.92
C VAL A 231 -7.55 0.77 -15.22
N ALA A 232 -7.31 0.14 -16.38
CA ALA A 232 -7.53 0.76 -17.68
C ALA A 232 -9.03 0.94 -18.03
N ASP A 233 -9.88 0.01 -17.59
CA ASP A 233 -11.27 -0.10 -18.06
C ASP A 233 -12.28 -0.51 -16.96
N GLY A 234 -11.81 -0.80 -15.74
CA GLY A 234 -12.66 -1.23 -14.64
C GLY A 234 -13.15 -2.68 -14.74
N SER A 235 -12.66 -3.46 -15.73
CA SER A 235 -13.05 -4.86 -15.88
C SER A 235 -12.63 -5.68 -14.67
N ILE A 236 -13.47 -6.64 -14.29
CA ILE A 236 -13.30 -7.40 -13.06
C ILE A 236 -12.98 -8.86 -13.37
N ARG A 237 -11.92 -9.37 -12.74
CA ARG A 237 -11.55 -10.79 -12.73
C ARG A 237 -11.76 -11.37 -11.34
N MET A 238 -12.80 -12.19 -11.20
CA MET A 238 -13.07 -12.91 -9.95
C MET A 238 -11.94 -13.87 -9.60
N LEU A 239 -11.51 -13.87 -8.34
CA LEU A 239 -10.44 -14.75 -7.87
C LEU A 239 -10.94 -15.81 -6.89
N LYS A 240 -11.58 -15.40 -5.80
CA LYS A 240 -11.94 -16.29 -4.70
C LYS A 240 -13.23 -15.85 -4.02
N GLN A 241 -14.21 -16.75 -3.97
CA GLN A 241 -15.36 -16.62 -3.07
C GLN A 241 -14.90 -16.85 -1.63
N LEU A 242 -15.25 -15.94 -0.73
CA LEU A 242 -14.95 -16.08 0.69
C LEU A 242 -15.87 -17.13 1.31
N GLU A 243 -15.28 -18.03 2.09
CA GLU A 243 -16.00 -19.12 2.75
C GLU A 243 -16.70 -18.64 4.03
N ARG A 244 -16.32 -17.46 4.53
CA ARG A 244 -16.88 -16.83 5.73
C ARG A 244 -16.99 -15.32 5.53
N PRO A 245 -17.89 -14.63 6.28
CA PRO A 245 -17.98 -13.18 6.24
C PRO A 245 -16.66 -12.52 6.65
N LEU A 246 -16.25 -11.48 5.93
CA LEU A 246 -15.02 -10.73 6.21
C LEU A 246 -15.31 -9.64 7.26
N ASN A 247 -14.43 -9.50 8.25
CA ASN A 247 -14.45 -8.33 9.12
C ASN A 247 -13.83 -7.13 8.36
N PRO A 248 -14.35 -5.89 8.47
CA PRO A 248 -13.67 -4.72 7.90
C PRO A 248 -12.25 -4.47 8.45
N LEU A 249 -11.86 -5.19 9.51
CA LEU A 249 -10.51 -5.20 10.04
C LEU A 249 -9.57 -6.20 9.38
N ASP A 250 -10.10 -7.19 8.69
CA ASP A 250 -9.33 -8.21 8.00
C ASP A 250 -8.69 -7.60 6.73
N ASN A 251 -7.44 -7.96 6.44
CA ASN A 251 -6.65 -7.49 5.32
C ASN A 251 -6.33 -8.62 4.34
N ALA A 252 -6.07 -8.24 3.09
CA ALA A 252 -5.46 -9.11 2.10
C ALA A 252 -4.38 -8.36 1.32
N LEU A 253 -3.36 -9.07 0.87
CA LEU A 253 -2.24 -8.52 0.11
C LEU A 253 -1.78 -9.52 -0.94
N LEU A 254 -1.37 -9.00 -2.10
CA LEU A 254 -0.72 -9.78 -3.14
C LEU A 254 0.73 -10.05 -2.73
N LEU A 255 1.17 -11.29 -2.93
CA LEU A 255 2.59 -11.60 -2.80
C LEU A 255 3.35 -11.03 -4.01
N PRO A 256 4.66 -10.75 -3.87
CA PRO A 256 5.48 -10.22 -4.96
C PRO A 256 5.55 -11.10 -6.22
N ASP A 257 5.08 -12.34 -6.16
CA ASP A 257 4.97 -13.23 -7.30
C ASP A 257 3.70 -13.04 -8.14
N GLU A 258 2.79 -12.16 -7.71
CA GLU A 258 1.52 -11.79 -8.34
C GLU A 258 0.54 -12.96 -8.54
N LYS A 259 0.79 -14.09 -7.89
CA LYS A 259 0.01 -15.33 -8.05
C LYS A 259 -0.67 -15.76 -6.77
N HIS A 260 -0.24 -15.21 -5.64
CA HIS A 260 -0.77 -15.57 -4.34
C HIS A 260 -1.33 -14.35 -3.61
N ILE A 261 -2.43 -14.55 -2.90
CA ILE A 261 -2.94 -13.61 -1.90
C ILE A 261 -2.72 -14.22 -0.53
N VAL A 262 -2.16 -13.44 0.37
CA VAL A 262 -2.24 -13.71 1.81
C VAL A 262 -3.34 -12.85 2.39
N TYR A 263 -4.20 -13.45 3.19
CA TYR A 263 -5.27 -12.74 3.88
C TYR A 263 -5.45 -13.33 5.28
N ASP A 264 -5.99 -12.52 6.18
CA ASP A 264 -6.40 -12.97 7.51
C ASP A 264 -7.92 -13.09 7.61
N PHE A 265 -8.36 -13.93 8.54
CA PHE A 265 -9.73 -13.96 9.03
C PHE A 265 -9.68 -13.85 10.55
N SER A 266 -10.42 -12.89 11.10
CA SER A 266 -10.66 -12.87 12.55
C SER A 266 -11.36 -14.17 12.99
N GLN A 267 -10.77 -14.89 13.96
CA GLN A 267 -11.40 -16.08 14.52
C GLN A 267 -12.68 -15.71 15.29
N GLU A 268 -13.78 -16.42 15.04
CA GLU A 268 -14.99 -16.30 15.87
C GLU A 268 -14.73 -16.90 17.27
N ASN A 269 -14.42 -16.05 18.25
CA ASN A 269 -14.66 -16.21 19.70
C ASN A 269 -14.08 -14.95 20.42
N HIS A 270 -14.82 -14.06 21.10
CA HIS A 270 -16.03 -14.18 21.89
C HIS A 270 -17.01 -13.03 21.61
N ARG A 271 -18.15 -13.35 21.01
CA ARG A 271 -19.29 -12.44 20.91
C ARG A 271 -20.22 -12.67 22.12
N LYS A 272 -19.79 -12.29 23.31
CA LYS A 272 -20.70 -12.09 24.44
C LYS A 272 -20.25 -10.85 25.22
N ASP A 273 -21.12 -9.84 25.15
CA ASP A 273 -21.14 -8.66 26.00
C ASP A 273 -19.85 -7.84 26.05
N THR A 274 -19.76 -6.83 25.18
CA THR A 274 -19.46 -5.46 25.61
C THR A 274 -19.64 -4.52 24.43
N ALA A 275 -20.47 -3.50 24.61
CA ALA A 275 -20.35 -2.27 23.84
C ALA A 275 -18.91 -1.76 24.03
N PHE A 276 -18.21 -1.46 22.92
CA PHE A 276 -16.80 -1.07 22.82
C PHE A 276 -15.77 -2.22 22.79
N PRO A 277 -15.39 -2.73 21.60
CA PRO A 277 -14.32 -3.70 21.48
C PRO A 277 -12.97 -2.99 21.32
N TRP A 278 -12.11 -3.08 22.33
CA TRP A 278 -10.66 -3.00 22.13
C TRP A 278 -10.04 -4.38 22.35
N LEU A 279 -9.18 -4.74 21.39
CA LEU A 279 -8.12 -5.76 21.42
C LEU A 279 -8.45 -7.15 22.01
N THR A 280 -8.67 -8.10 21.10
CA THR A 280 -7.95 -9.38 21.11
C THR A 280 -7.63 -9.75 19.66
N PHE A 281 -6.34 -9.89 19.35
CA PHE A 281 -5.87 -10.31 18.02
C PHE A 281 -5.62 -11.82 18.06
N ASN A 282 -6.46 -12.59 17.38
CA ASN A 282 -6.16 -13.97 16.98
C ASN A 282 -6.15 -14.01 15.46
N PHE A 283 -4.95 -14.10 14.89
CA PHE A 283 -4.71 -14.18 13.45
C PHE A 283 -4.74 -15.64 13.00
N ASP A 284 -5.51 -15.94 11.96
CA ASP A 284 -5.40 -17.20 11.20
C ASP A 284 -5.03 -16.86 9.74
N PRO A 285 -3.74 -16.89 9.37
CA PRO A 285 -3.30 -16.53 8.03
C PRO A 285 -3.62 -17.64 7.03
N ALA A 286 -4.28 -17.29 5.92
CA ALA A 286 -4.54 -18.20 4.81
C ALA A 286 -3.90 -17.67 3.51
N ALA A 287 -3.54 -18.60 2.60
CA ALA A 287 -2.94 -18.29 1.30
C ALA A 287 -3.69 -19.00 0.18
N VAL A 288 -3.95 -18.30 -0.92
CA VAL A 288 -4.62 -18.85 -2.12
C VAL A 288 -3.81 -18.51 -3.37
N SER A 289 -3.64 -19.49 -4.26
CA SER A 289 -2.97 -19.35 -5.56
C SER A 289 -4.01 -19.18 -6.67
N PHE A 290 -3.75 -18.29 -7.64
CA PHE A 290 -4.56 -18.13 -8.84
C PHE A 290 -3.64 -18.04 -10.07
N ALA A 291 -3.97 -18.83 -11.10
CA ALA A 291 -3.24 -18.92 -12.37
C ALA A 291 -3.79 -17.93 -13.40
#